data_AF-A0A945LKJ3-F1
#
_entry.id   AF-A0A945LKJ3-F1
#
_cell.length_a   1.000
_cell.length_b   1.000
_cell.length_c   1.000
_cell.angle_alpha   90.00
_cell.angle_beta   90.00
_cell.angle_gamma   90.00
#
_symmetry.space_group_name_H-M   'P 1'
#
loop_
_entity.id
_entity.type
_entity.pdbx_description
1 polymer ?
#
loop_
_entity_poly.entity_id
_entity_poly.type
_entity_poly.pdbx_seq_one_letter_code
_entity_poly.pdbx_strand_id
1 'polypeptide(L)'
;SDFQKSSTNLDAIQSLDSNKSVIIIPLSINANTNISVDSCYLNSPINIRGNTISISTIISNHSDKEIEDVIINISVNNTHKTQQNISLLANESKTVELNFTSEKSEINNGLISVEDYPITYDNNLYFSFKTDEKINICQIYESENKNISKLFSSEEIFNYTIQNIDQVDYNILDKQELIILNQINDFSTGFSSFIKSYIEKGGSICVIPSENANIVSYNSFLKQLNTNQFSTEVVGNIKISTLNLKNPIFNSVFSTSKIKDDINLPTINNYYKLQKNSNIIKQNIFRLENSDEFLNYYNKGKGEVYLFSSPLSEGNNTFSKHALFVTTLFNMGLFSVKTDNLYYTINQNSEIKLPKTNSQLENIFHLKSDILDLITEYSINNNQSYLLTHNQIKNADHYQLLQEDQILQTISFNYNRSESNIEQFTEEEIDNFITLNKTKNVRLFSSDVSINQNIKNIDKNKEFWKVLVLLSLLFITIEILLIKLIKS
;
A
#
# COMPACT_ATOMS: atom_id res chain seq x y z
N SER A 1 -19.35 19.41 -19.65
CA SER A 1 -18.68 18.40 -18.80
C SER A 1 -19.76 17.49 -18.26
N ASP A 2 -19.40 16.28 -17.89
CA ASP A 2 -20.22 15.44 -16.99
C ASP A 2 -20.36 16.01 -15.57
N PHE A 3 -19.48 16.93 -15.15
CA PHE A 3 -19.49 17.55 -13.81
C PHE A 3 -19.41 16.54 -12.67
N GLN A 4 -18.71 15.42 -12.90
CA GLN A 4 -18.46 14.44 -11.88
C GLN A 4 -17.66 15.06 -10.72
N LYS A 5 -18.14 14.89 -9.48
CA LYS A 5 -17.58 15.53 -8.29
C LYS A 5 -16.13 15.12 -8.02
N SER A 6 -15.74 13.91 -8.44
CA SER A 6 -14.39 13.37 -8.26
C SER A 6 -13.32 14.06 -9.12
N SER A 7 -13.69 14.61 -10.29
CA SER A 7 -12.76 15.19 -11.27
C SER A 7 -12.95 16.70 -11.47
N THR A 8 -14.12 17.22 -11.13
CA THR A 8 -14.48 18.62 -11.38
C THR A 8 -14.00 19.55 -10.28
N ASN A 9 -13.09 20.47 -10.62
CA ASN A 9 -12.71 21.58 -9.75
C ASN A 9 -13.50 22.85 -10.11
N LEU A 10 -14.57 23.13 -9.36
CA LEU A 10 -15.38 24.35 -9.56
C LEU A 10 -14.62 25.64 -9.21
N ASP A 11 -13.63 25.60 -8.30
CA ASP A 11 -12.84 26.78 -7.95
C ASP A 11 -11.97 27.28 -9.10
N ALA A 12 -11.61 26.40 -10.05
CA ALA A 12 -10.92 26.82 -11.27
C ALA A 12 -11.75 27.83 -12.09
N ILE A 13 -13.08 27.78 -11.99
CA ILE A 13 -13.99 28.74 -12.65
C ILE A 13 -13.80 30.15 -12.08
N GLN A 14 -13.43 30.29 -10.81
CA GLN A 14 -13.16 31.60 -10.20
C GLN A 14 -11.87 32.25 -10.73
N SER A 15 -10.91 31.43 -11.20
CA SER A 15 -9.63 31.90 -11.74
C SER A 15 -9.69 32.40 -13.19
N LEU A 16 -10.87 32.38 -13.80
CA LEU A 16 -11.05 32.80 -15.18
C LEU A 16 -10.88 34.31 -15.34
N ASP A 17 -10.17 34.71 -16.40
CA ASP A 17 -10.04 36.11 -16.80
C ASP A 17 -11.41 36.73 -17.03
N SER A 18 -11.64 37.91 -16.44
CA SER A 18 -12.84 38.74 -16.59
C SER A 18 -13.27 39.00 -18.04
N ASN A 19 -12.37 38.91 -19.03
CA ASN A 19 -12.69 39.09 -20.44
C ASN A 19 -13.23 37.83 -21.14
N LYS A 20 -13.23 36.66 -20.47
CA LYS A 20 -13.73 35.41 -21.02
C LYS A 20 -15.18 35.18 -20.55
N SER A 21 -16.07 34.83 -21.50
CA SER A 21 -17.39 34.30 -21.16
C SER A 21 -17.37 32.79 -21.21
N VAL A 22 -17.82 32.13 -20.14
CA VAL A 22 -17.90 30.67 -20.08
C VAL A 22 -19.35 30.23 -20.00
N ILE A 23 -19.71 29.27 -20.85
CA ILE A 23 -21.02 28.64 -20.86
C ILE A 23 -20.81 27.23 -20.34
N ILE A 24 -21.52 26.90 -19.26
CA ILE A 24 -21.50 25.60 -18.63
C ILE A 24 -22.72 24.82 -19.10
N ILE A 25 -22.47 23.64 -19.67
CA ILE A 25 -23.51 22.70 -20.08
C ILE A 25 -23.22 21.38 -19.35
N PRO A 26 -24.00 21.04 -18.32
CA PRO A 26 -23.93 19.74 -17.66
C PRO A 26 -24.47 18.66 -18.60
N LEU A 27 -23.71 17.56 -18.72
CA LEU A 27 -24.13 16.37 -19.43
C LEU A 27 -24.58 15.35 -18.38
N SER A 28 -25.88 15.07 -18.32
CA SER A 28 -26.41 14.02 -17.47
C SER A 28 -26.03 12.65 -18.04
N ILE A 29 -25.29 11.86 -17.26
CA ILE A 29 -25.02 10.47 -17.58
C ILE A 29 -26.09 9.63 -16.88
N ASN A 30 -27.00 9.05 -17.65
CA ASN A 30 -28.00 8.11 -17.12
C ASN A 30 -27.37 6.71 -16.98
N ALA A 31 -26.33 6.57 -16.15
CA ALA A 31 -25.85 5.25 -15.74
C ALA A 31 -26.73 4.77 -14.59
N ASN A 32 -27.59 3.77 -14.86
CA ASN A 32 -28.51 3.24 -13.84
C ASN A 32 -27.81 2.33 -12.82
N THR A 33 -26.61 1.83 -13.15
CA THR A 33 -25.75 0.96 -12.35
C THR A 33 -24.29 1.31 -12.65
N ASN A 34 -23.41 1.21 -11.65
CA ASN A 34 -21.97 1.21 -11.84
C ASN A 34 -21.31 0.36 -10.75
N ILE A 35 -20.52 -0.64 -11.15
CA ILE A 35 -19.74 -1.51 -10.27
C ILE A 35 -18.27 -1.38 -10.62
N SER A 36 -17.43 -1.21 -9.60
CA SER A 36 -15.98 -1.13 -9.78
C SER A 36 -15.23 -2.19 -8.97
N VAL A 37 -14.11 -2.64 -9.53
CA VAL A 37 -13.07 -3.35 -8.77
C VAL A 37 -12.08 -2.33 -8.23
N ASP A 38 -12.21 -1.99 -6.94
CA ASP A 38 -11.49 -0.87 -6.34
C ASP A 38 -10.04 -1.20 -6.03
N SER A 39 -9.82 -2.34 -5.39
CA SER A 39 -8.50 -2.74 -4.92
C SER A 39 -8.43 -4.21 -4.60
N CYS A 40 -7.21 -4.73 -4.55
CA CYS A 40 -6.94 -6.08 -4.07
C CYS A 40 -5.66 -6.15 -3.22
N TYR A 41 -5.62 -7.12 -2.30
CA TYR A 41 -4.44 -7.43 -1.51
C TYR A 41 -4.35 -8.93 -1.25
N LEU A 42 -3.12 -9.44 -1.15
CA LEU A 42 -2.88 -10.83 -0.76
C LEU A 42 -3.06 -10.99 0.74
N ASN A 43 -3.69 -12.08 1.15
CA ASN A 43 -3.94 -12.37 2.58
C ASN A 43 -2.71 -12.99 3.25
N SER A 44 -1.71 -13.41 2.47
CA SER A 44 -0.40 -13.90 2.93
C SER A 44 0.71 -13.04 2.33
N PRO A 45 1.75 -12.69 3.10
CA PRO A 45 2.90 -11.97 2.55
C PRO A 45 3.74 -12.83 1.59
N ILE A 46 3.57 -14.15 1.63
CA ILE A 46 4.37 -15.12 0.85
C ILE A 46 3.45 -16.05 0.09
N ASN A 47 3.83 -16.30 -1.17
CA ASN A 47 3.11 -17.18 -2.06
C ASN A 47 4.03 -18.30 -2.51
N ILE A 48 3.73 -19.53 -2.08
CA ILE A 48 4.52 -20.71 -2.44
C ILE A 48 3.87 -21.38 -3.66
N ARG A 49 4.69 -21.80 -4.62
CA ARG A 49 4.21 -22.57 -5.77
C ARG A 49 3.45 -23.82 -5.35
N GLY A 50 2.33 -24.09 -6.03
CA GLY A 50 1.49 -25.26 -5.76
C GLY A 50 0.60 -25.14 -4.53
N ASN A 51 0.77 -24.12 -3.69
CA ASN A 51 -0.12 -23.86 -2.57
C ASN A 51 -1.32 -23.01 -2.99
N THR A 52 -2.37 -23.05 -2.17
CA THR A 52 -3.51 -22.15 -2.27
C THR A 52 -3.09 -20.75 -1.85
N ILE A 53 -3.37 -19.78 -2.72
CA ILE A 53 -3.24 -18.34 -2.48
C ILE A 53 -4.64 -17.79 -2.20
N SER A 54 -4.73 -16.96 -1.18
CA SER A 54 -5.92 -16.18 -0.83
C SER A 54 -5.69 -14.71 -1.19
N ILE A 55 -6.58 -14.16 -2.00
CA ILE A 55 -6.59 -12.74 -2.36
C ILE A 55 -7.94 -12.14 -1.97
N SER A 56 -7.89 -10.97 -1.35
CA SER A 56 -9.09 -10.20 -1.02
C SER A 56 -9.22 -9.04 -1.99
N THR A 57 -10.42 -8.84 -2.53
CA THR A 57 -10.75 -7.73 -3.42
C THR A 57 -11.89 -6.91 -2.85
N ILE A 58 -11.86 -5.61 -3.05
CA ILE A 58 -12.93 -4.68 -2.67
C ILE A 58 -13.70 -4.33 -3.94
N ILE A 59 -15.00 -4.60 -3.92
CA ILE A 59 -15.93 -4.28 -5.00
C ILE A 59 -16.94 -3.26 -4.46
N SER A 60 -17.20 -2.20 -5.22
CA SER A 60 -18.17 -1.17 -4.84
C SER A 60 -19.29 -1.06 -5.86
N ASN A 61 -20.51 -0.90 -5.35
CA ASN A 61 -21.67 -0.49 -6.11
C ASN A 61 -21.84 1.03 -5.93
N HIS A 62 -21.73 1.81 -7.01
CA HIS A 62 -21.90 3.28 -6.98
C HIS A 62 -23.30 3.73 -7.37
N SER A 63 -24.27 2.81 -7.39
CA SER A 63 -25.64 3.10 -7.73
C SER A 63 -26.57 3.09 -6.51
N ASP A 64 -27.70 3.79 -6.66
CA ASP A 64 -28.74 3.90 -5.63
C ASP A 64 -29.64 2.65 -5.53
N LYS A 65 -29.29 1.56 -6.22
CA LYS A 65 -30.05 0.32 -6.23
C LYS A 65 -29.16 -0.85 -5.83
N GLU A 66 -29.78 -1.83 -5.19
CA GLU A 66 -29.15 -3.13 -4.98
C GLU A 66 -28.90 -3.81 -6.34
N ILE A 67 -27.72 -4.42 -6.48
CA ILE A 67 -27.34 -5.23 -7.62
C ILE A 67 -27.09 -6.65 -7.12
N GLU A 68 -27.88 -7.58 -7.65
CA GLU A 68 -27.77 -9.00 -7.35
C GLU A 68 -26.94 -9.71 -8.43
N ASP A 69 -26.39 -10.86 -8.06
CA ASP A 69 -25.71 -11.78 -8.97
C ASP A 69 -24.47 -11.24 -9.72
N VAL A 70 -23.68 -10.38 -9.05
CA VAL A 70 -22.40 -9.89 -9.58
C VAL A 70 -21.37 -11.01 -9.55
N ILE A 71 -20.94 -11.44 -10.74
CA ILE A 71 -19.89 -12.45 -10.91
C ILE A 71 -18.53 -11.77 -10.92
N ILE A 72 -17.72 -12.09 -9.91
CA ILE A 72 -16.31 -11.69 -9.83
C ILE A 72 -15.46 -12.84 -10.35
N ASN A 73 -14.71 -12.58 -11.42
CA ASN A 73 -13.78 -13.55 -12.00
C ASN A 73 -12.35 -13.19 -11.63
N ILE A 74 -11.53 -14.20 -11.36
CA ILE A 74 -10.08 -14.05 -11.26
C ILE A 74 -9.39 -14.96 -12.25
N SER A 75 -8.47 -14.38 -13.01
CA SER A 75 -7.56 -15.09 -13.88
C SER A 75 -6.12 -14.80 -13.49
N VAL A 76 -5.25 -15.79 -13.69
CA VAL A 76 -3.81 -15.68 -13.48
C VAL A 76 -3.10 -16.29 -14.68
N ASN A 77 -2.14 -15.56 -15.24
CA ASN A 77 -1.41 -15.90 -16.46
C ASN A 77 -2.35 -16.22 -17.63
N ASN A 78 -3.40 -15.41 -17.81
CA ASN A 78 -4.45 -15.59 -18.82
C ASN A 78 -5.24 -16.90 -18.69
N THR A 79 -5.17 -17.57 -17.54
CA THR A 79 -5.99 -18.75 -17.24
C THR A 79 -6.99 -18.42 -16.13
N HIS A 80 -8.26 -18.76 -16.36
CA HIS A 80 -9.29 -18.61 -15.33
C HIS A 80 -8.98 -19.49 -14.11
N LYS A 81 -9.09 -18.93 -12.91
CA LYS A 81 -8.75 -19.61 -11.65
C LYS A 81 -9.96 -19.90 -10.79
N THR A 82 -10.76 -18.89 -10.51
CA THR A 82 -11.99 -19.03 -9.73
C THR A 82 -12.94 -17.89 -10.03
N GLN A 83 -14.19 -18.08 -9.67
CA GLN A 83 -15.23 -17.06 -9.75
C GLN A 83 -16.11 -17.13 -8.49
N GLN A 84 -16.65 -15.99 -8.08
CA GLN A 84 -17.58 -15.92 -6.97
C GLN A 84 -18.74 -15.00 -7.31
N ASN A 85 -19.93 -15.39 -6.89
CA ASN A 85 -21.13 -14.59 -7.05
C ASN A 85 -21.44 -13.82 -5.75
N ILE A 86 -21.77 -12.54 -5.86
CA ILE A 86 -22.16 -11.68 -4.73
C ILE A 86 -23.37 -10.80 -5.08
N SER A 87 -24.07 -10.35 -4.05
CA SER A 87 -24.98 -9.20 -4.13
C SER A 87 -24.39 -8.02 -3.36
N LEU A 88 -24.66 -6.81 -3.87
CA LEU A 88 -24.23 -5.52 -3.33
C LEU A 88 -25.44 -4.63 -3.13
N LEU A 89 -25.66 -4.15 -1.91
CA LEU A 89 -26.66 -3.13 -1.62
C LEU A 89 -26.28 -1.81 -2.32
N ALA A 90 -27.24 -0.89 -2.40
CA ALA A 90 -27.00 0.45 -2.91
C ALA A 90 -25.85 1.13 -2.15
N ASN A 91 -24.88 1.71 -2.88
CA ASN A 91 -23.71 2.40 -2.31
C ASN A 91 -22.85 1.54 -1.36
N GLU A 92 -22.91 0.20 -1.45
CA GLU A 92 -22.12 -0.72 -0.63
C GLU A 92 -20.74 -0.99 -1.25
N SER A 93 -19.70 -0.97 -0.41
CA SER A 93 -18.40 -1.57 -0.69
C SER A 93 -18.25 -2.89 0.09
N LYS A 94 -17.91 -3.97 -0.62
CA LYS A 94 -17.81 -5.31 -0.04
C LYS A 94 -16.45 -5.94 -0.31
N THR A 95 -15.85 -6.52 0.73
CA THR A 95 -14.63 -7.31 0.61
C THR A 95 -14.98 -8.77 0.31
N VAL A 96 -14.40 -9.31 -0.75
CA VAL A 96 -14.59 -10.69 -1.20
C VAL A 96 -13.25 -11.40 -1.20
N GLU A 97 -13.19 -12.56 -0.54
CA GLU A 97 -11.99 -13.39 -0.48
C GLU A 97 -12.08 -14.51 -1.52
N LEU A 98 -11.12 -14.53 -2.45
CA LEU A 98 -11.00 -15.51 -3.52
C LEU A 98 -9.77 -16.38 -3.29
N ASN A 99 -9.96 -17.69 -3.37
CA ASN A 99 -8.89 -18.68 -3.18
C ASN A 99 -8.59 -19.39 -4.50
N PHE A 100 -7.31 -19.49 -4.85
CA PHE A 100 -6.86 -20.23 -6.04
C PHE A 100 -5.52 -20.91 -5.83
N THR A 101 -5.23 -21.97 -6.56
CA THR A 101 -3.93 -22.65 -6.49
C THR A 101 -2.92 -22.00 -7.43
N SER A 102 -1.73 -21.69 -6.92
CA SER A 102 -0.63 -21.14 -7.71
C SER A 102 -0.09 -22.14 -8.73
N GLU A 103 0.19 -21.66 -9.95
CA GLU A 103 0.91 -22.43 -10.95
C GLU A 103 2.43 -22.45 -10.71
N LYS A 104 3.16 -23.14 -11.60
CA LYS A 104 4.63 -23.25 -11.59
C LYS A 104 5.37 -22.05 -12.20
N SER A 105 4.74 -20.87 -12.28
CA SER A 105 5.42 -19.65 -12.73
C SER A 105 6.18 -19.00 -11.56
N GLU A 106 7.21 -18.21 -11.83
CA GLU A 106 7.84 -17.34 -10.81
C GLU A 106 7.11 -16.00 -10.72
N ILE A 107 6.80 -15.42 -11.87
CA ILE A 107 6.11 -14.14 -12.00
C ILE A 107 4.69 -14.44 -12.48
N ASN A 108 3.70 -13.93 -11.76
CA ASN A 108 2.30 -14.16 -12.07
C ASN A 108 1.59 -12.86 -12.37
N ASN A 109 0.86 -12.86 -13.47
CA ASN A 109 0.04 -11.75 -13.95
C ASN A 109 -1.41 -12.09 -13.67
N GLY A 110 -2.03 -11.36 -12.75
CA GLY A 110 -3.40 -11.57 -12.32
C GLY A 110 -4.34 -10.48 -12.81
N LEU A 111 -5.59 -10.87 -13.08
CA LEU A 111 -6.67 -9.97 -13.44
C LEU A 111 -7.91 -10.35 -12.64
N ILE A 112 -8.44 -9.39 -11.88
CA ILE A 112 -9.77 -9.46 -11.29
C ILE A 112 -10.71 -8.67 -12.19
N SER A 113 -11.84 -9.28 -12.58
CA SER A 113 -12.79 -8.67 -13.50
C SER A 113 -14.23 -8.89 -13.06
N VAL A 114 -15.06 -7.87 -13.24
CA VAL A 114 -16.53 -7.95 -13.20
C VAL A 114 -17.11 -7.59 -14.57
N GLU A 115 -18.38 -7.90 -14.81
CA GLU A 115 -19.09 -7.48 -16.01
C GLU A 115 -20.08 -6.37 -15.65
N ASP A 116 -19.84 -5.16 -16.15
CA ASP A 116 -20.75 -4.02 -16.03
C ASP A 116 -20.72 -3.15 -17.29
N TYR A 117 -21.77 -2.35 -17.51
CA TYR A 117 -21.95 -1.46 -18.65
C TYR A 117 -22.84 -0.26 -18.25
N PRO A 118 -22.58 0.98 -18.75
CA PRO A 118 -21.67 1.36 -19.83
C PRO A 118 -20.24 1.71 -19.42
N ILE A 119 -19.97 1.83 -18.13
CA ILE A 119 -18.65 2.16 -17.62
C ILE A 119 -17.90 0.83 -17.47
N THR A 120 -16.75 0.71 -18.14
CA THR A 120 -16.03 -0.57 -18.24
C THR A 120 -14.56 -0.50 -17.88
N TYR A 121 -14.00 0.69 -17.65
CA TYR A 121 -12.56 0.85 -17.41
C TYR A 121 -12.16 0.46 -15.97
N ASP A 122 -13.13 0.40 -15.06
CA ASP A 122 -13.04 0.01 -13.66
C ASP A 122 -13.54 -1.41 -13.38
N ASN A 123 -14.08 -2.08 -14.40
CA ASN A 123 -14.42 -3.50 -14.36
C ASN A 123 -13.20 -4.40 -14.14
N ASN A 124 -12.01 -3.95 -14.55
CA ASN A 124 -10.78 -4.74 -14.58
C ASN A 124 -9.73 -4.17 -13.64
N LEU A 125 -9.17 -4.99 -12.76
CA LEU A 125 -8.04 -4.69 -11.89
C LEU A 125 -6.89 -5.67 -12.17
N TYR A 126 -5.81 -5.14 -12.75
CA TYR A 126 -4.57 -5.86 -13.02
C TYR A 126 -3.69 -5.89 -11.76
N PHE A 127 -3.13 -7.05 -11.42
CA PHE A 127 -2.20 -7.19 -10.31
C PHE A 127 -1.10 -8.19 -10.66
N SER A 128 0.07 -8.07 -10.06
CA SER A 128 1.18 -8.99 -10.30
C SER A 128 1.88 -9.35 -9.00
N PHE A 129 2.33 -10.61 -8.90
CA PHE A 129 2.97 -11.13 -7.70
C PHE A 129 3.94 -12.25 -8.05
N LYS A 130 4.87 -12.53 -7.13
CA LYS A 130 5.85 -13.61 -7.28
C LYS A 130 5.47 -14.84 -6.47
N THR A 131 5.72 -16.02 -7.04
CA THR A 131 5.52 -17.32 -6.39
C THR A 131 6.81 -18.11 -6.48
N ASP A 132 7.73 -17.82 -5.56
CA ASP A 132 8.95 -18.60 -5.31
C ASP A 132 9.86 -18.00 -4.22
N GLU A 133 9.33 -17.09 -3.40
CA GLU A 133 10.14 -16.40 -2.41
C GLU A 133 10.35 -17.32 -1.20
N LYS A 134 11.54 -17.93 -1.15
CA LYS A 134 12.07 -18.44 0.11
C LYS A 134 12.50 -17.26 0.95
N ILE A 135 12.25 -17.35 2.25
CA ILE A 135 12.69 -16.34 3.20
C ILE A 135 14.09 -16.70 3.67
N ASN A 136 15.05 -15.84 3.39
CA ASN A 136 16.41 -15.95 3.86
C ASN A 136 16.48 -15.52 5.32
N ILE A 137 16.86 -16.47 6.17
CA ILE A 137 17.02 -16.26 7.60
C ILE A 137 18.46 -16.59 7.95
N CYS A 138 19.16 -15.64 8.58
CA CYS A 138 20.49 -15.88 9.09
C CYS A 138 20.50 -15.83 10.61
N GLN A 139 20.94 -16.90 11.26
CA GLN A 139 21.27 -16.87 12.67
C GLN A 139 22.75 -16.52 12.86
N ILE A 140 23.00 -15.49 13.66
CA ILE A 140 24.32 -15.15 14.15
C ILE A 140 24.41 -15.61 15.59
N TYR A 141 25.41 -16.42 15.91
CA TYR A 141 25.55 -17.04 17.23
C TYR A 141 26.97 -16.95 17.76
N GLU A 142 27.10 -16.95 19.09
CA GLU A 142 28.38 -17.19 19.76
C GLU A 142 28.46 -18.63 20.29
N SER A 143 27.36 -19.11 20.87
CA SER A 143 27.18 -20.51 21.28
C SER A 143 25.97 -21.14 20.57
N GLU A 144 26.14 -22.35 20.04
CA GLU A 144 25.11 -22.97 19.20
C GLU A 144 23.90 -23.45 20.02
N ASN A 145 22.69 -23.08 19.59
CA ASN A 145 21.44 -23.65 20.09
C ASN A 145 20.73 -24.38 18.93
N LYS A 146 20.55 -25.69 19.07
CA LYS A 146 20.00 -26.56 18.02
C LYS A 146 18.50 -26.39 17.77
N ASN A 147 17.75 -25.75 18.68
CA ASN A 147 16.29 -25.66 18.55
C ASN A 147 15.87 -24.71 17.43
N ILE A 148 16.57 -23.57 17.29
CA ILE A 148 16.29 -22.58 16.24
C ILE A 148 16.66 -23.15 14.87
N SER A 149 17.84 -23.78 14.76
CA SER A 149 18.28 -24.40 13.51
C SER A 149 17.35 -25.53 13.08
N LYS A 150 16.89 -26.35 14.03
CA LYS A 150 15.91 -27.41 13.75
C LYS A 150 14.58 -26.87 13.24
N LEU A 151 14.08 -25.76 13.80
CA LEU A 151 12.83 -25.13 13.38
C LEU A 151 12.89 -24.61 11.94
N PHE A 152 13.92 -23.84 11.60
CA PHE A 152 13.97 -23.19 10.28
C PHE A 152 14.49 -24.13 9.19
N SER A 153 15.36 -25.08 9.51
CA SER A 153 15.89 -26.03 8.52
C SER A 153 14.90 -27.14 8.14
N SER A 154 13.84 -27.35 8.92
CA SER A 154 12.82 -28.37 8.62
C SER A 154 11.76 -27.92 7.62
N GLU A 155 11.68 -26.62 7.35
CA GLU A 155 10.58 -26.02 6.58
C GLU A 155 11.09 -25.55 5.21
N GLU A 156 10.41 -25.93 4.13
CA GLU A 156 10.88 -25.65 2.77
C GLU A 156 10.83 -24.16 2.39
N ILE A 157 9.97 -23.39 3.09
CA ILE A 157 9.77 -21.95 2.90
C ILE A 157 10.98 -21.11 3.34
N PHE A 158 11.83 -21.61 4.23
CA PHE A 158 13.00 -20.87 4.70
C PHE A 158 14.27 -21.31 3.99
N ASN A 159 15.11 -20.34 3.63
CA ASN A 159 16.52 -20.55 3.33
C ASN A 159 17.32 -20.16 4.57
N TYR A 160 17.60 -21.14 5.43
CA TYR A 160 18.24 -20.90 6.71
C TYR A 160 19.76 -21.05 6.64
N THR A 161 20.46 -20.03 7.13
CA THR A 161 21.93 -20.00 7.23
C THR A 161 22.37 -19.66 8.65
N ILE A 162 23.58 -20.07 9.02
CA ILE A 162 24.18 -19.77 10.32
C ILE A 162 25.57 -19.17 10.14
N GLN A 163 25.92 -18.21 10.99
CA GLN A 163 27.25 -17.61 11.04
C GLN A 163 27.67 -17.46 12.50
N ASN A 164 28.94 -17.74 12.78
CA ASN A 164 29.52 -17.41 14.08
C ASN A 164 29.79 -15.90 14.15
N ILE A 165 29.57 -15.28 15.30
CA ILE A 165 29.76 -13.83 15.51
C ILE A 165 31.20 -13.36 15.18
N ASP A 166 32.20 -14.22 15.32
CA ASP A 166 33.60 -13.91 15.02
C ASP A 166 33.93 -13.98 13.51
N GLN A 167 33.02 -14.53 12.69
CA GLN A 167 33.23 -14.81 11.26
C GLN A 167 32.05 -14.35 10.40
N VAL A 168 31.46 -13.21 10.74
CA VAL A 168 30.30 -12.65 10.03
C VAL A 168 30.66 -12.17 8.63
N ASP A 169 29.97 -12.68 7.62
CA ASP A 169 29.97 -12.14 6.25
C ASP A 169 28.79 -11.18 6.07
N TYR A 170 29.08 -9.89 6.16
CA TYR A 170 28.10 -8.82 6.02
C TYR A 170 27.42 -8.78 4.65
N ASN A 171 28.06 -9.30 3.58
CA ASN A 171 27.46 -9.33 2.24
C ASN A 171 26.28 -10.29 2.14
N ILE A 172 26.28 -11.33 2.98
CA ILE A 172 25.18 -12.28 3.10
C ILE A 172 24.06 -11.68 3.94
N LEU A 173 24.40 -10.97 5.02
CA LEU A 173 23.43 -10.36 5.94
C LEU A 173 22.54 -9.30 5.29
N ASP A 174 23.09 -8.49 4.38
CA ASP A 174 22.31 -7.48 3.63
C ASP A 174 21.20 -8.11 2.73
N LYS A 175 21.22 -9.43 2.52
CA LYS A 175 20.26 -10.17 1.70
C LYS A 175 19.23 -10.96 2.51
N GLN A 176 19.30 -10.90 3.83
CA GLN A 176 18.37 -11.63 4.71
C GLN A 176 17.11 -10.81 4.93
N GLU A 177 15.98 -11.48 5.10
CA GLU A 177 14.74 -10.85 5.57
C GLU A 177 14.70 -10.82 7.10
N LEU A 178 15.18 -11.89 7.75
CA LEU A 178 15.33 -11.97 9.22
C LEU A 178 16.76 -12.32 9.64
N ILE A 179 17.33 -11.51 10.53
CA ILE A 179 18.57 -11.83 11.25
C ILE A 179 18.23 -12.20 12.69
N ILE A 180 18.72 -13.35 13.16
CA ILE A 180 18.54 -13.79 14.55
C ILE A 180 19.88 -13.68 15.28
N LEU A 181 19.96 -12.76 16.24
CA LEU A 181 21.10 -12.61 17.15
C LEU A 181 20.88 -13.53 18.34
N ASN A 182 21.50 -14.70 18.30
CA ASN A 182 21.28 -15.75 19.28
C ASN A 182 22.42 -15.79 20.31
N GLN A 183 22.14 -15.28 21.51
CA GLN A 183 22.99 -15.43 22.70
C GLN A 183 24.45 -15.00 22.47
N ILE A 184 24.63 -13.81 21.90
CA ILE A 184 25.93 -13.16 21.76
C ILE A 184 26.28 -12.47 23.10
N ASN A 185 27.51 -12.54 23.58
CA ASN A 185 27.89 -11.95 24.87
C ASN A 185 28.12 -10.44 24.74
N ASP A 186 28.71 -10.01 23.63
CA ASP A 186 29.14 -8.64 23.38
C ASP A 186 28.91 -8.21 21.92
N PHE A 187 28.49 -6.95 21.71
CA PHE A 187 28.37 -6.37 20.38
C PHE A 187 29.48 -5.36 20.10
N SER A 188 30.21 -5.57 19.00
CA SER A 188 31.14 -4.55 18.51
C SER A 188 30.38 -3.32 17.97
N THR A 189 31.03 -2.16 17.98
CA THR A 189 30.46 -0.91 17.44
C THR A 189 30.22 -0.99 15.94
N GLY A 190 31.09 -1.68 15.21
CA GLY A 190 30.94 -1.94 13.77
C GLY A 190 29.70 -2.79 13.47
N PHE A 191 29.53 -3.90 14.19
CA PHE A 191 28.35 -4.76 14.05
C PHE A 191 27.05 -4.03 14.42
N SER A 192 27.06 -3.27 15.52
CA SER A 192 25.91 -2.48 15.96
C SER A 192 25.48 -1.45 14.91
N SER A 193 26.45 -0.82 14.24
CA SER A 193 26.21 0.17 13.17
C SER A 193 25.67 -0.48 11.90
N PHE A 194 26.18 -1.66 11.54
CA PHE A 194 25.64 -2.45 10.43
C PHE A 194 24.17 -2.82 10.69
N ILE A 195 23.86 -3.39 11.85
CA ILE A 195 22.50 -3.80 12.21
C ILE A 195 21.54 -2.60 12.19
N LYS A 196 21.96 -1.45 12.71
CA LYS A 196 21.16 -0.23 12.63
C LYS A 196 20.83 0.13 11.18
N SER A 197 21.83 0.14 10.29
CA SER A 197 21.62 0.42 8.86
C SER A 197 20.71 -0.62 8.20
N TYR A 198 20.87 -1.90 8.52
CA TYR A 198 20.02 -2.99 8.03
C TYR A 198 18.55 -2.78 8.42
N ILE A 199 18.26 -2.39 9.66
CA ILE A 199 16.90 -2.07 10.12
C ILE A 199 16.36 -0.83 9.41
N GLU A 200 17.16 0.22 9.23
CA GLU A 200 16.76 1.44 8.50
C GLU A 200 16.40 1.15 7.03
N LYS A 201 17.04 0.14 6.41
CA LYS A 201 16.71 -0.34 5.05
C LYS A 201 15.44 -1.20 5.00
N GLY A 202 14.88 -1.60 6.15
CA GLY A 202 13.65 -2.37 6.24
C GLY A 202 13.80 -3.81 6.75
N GLY A 203 15.01 -4.21 7.15
CA GLY A 203 15.26 -5.55 7.66
C GLY A 203 14.65 -5.80 9.03
N SER A 204 14.33 -7.07 9.31
CA SER A 204 13.83 -7.52 10.61
C SER A 204 14.91 -8.21 11.42
N ILE A 205 14.96 -7.96 12.73
CA ILE A 205 15.92 -8.60 13.63
C ILE A 205 15.24 -9.21 14.85
N CYS A 206 15.72 -10.38 15.28
CA CYS A 206 15.36 -11.01 16.54
C CYS A 206 16.57 -11.04 17.46
N VAL A 207 16.45 -10.46 18.65
CA VAL A 207 17.53 -10.38 19.65
C VAL A 207 17.20 -11.30 20.82
N ILE A 208 18.03 -12.32 21.01
CA ILE A 208 17.97 -13.25 22.14
C ILE A 208 19.21 -13.01 23.00
N PRO A 209 19.07 -12.56 24.26
CA PRO A 209 20.22 -12.25 25.10
C PRO A 209 20.98 -13.51 25.51
N SER A 210 22.30 -13.41 25.67
CA SER A 210 23.12 -14.45 26.30
C SER A 210 22.88 -14.50 27.81
N GLU A 211 23.08 -15.66 28.44
CA GLU A 211 23.13 -15.78 29.90
C GLU A 211 24.32 -15.02 30.50
N ASN A 212 25.41 -14.89 29.73
CA ASN A 212 26.61 -14.14 30.10
C ASN A 212 26.66 -12.77 29.41
N ALA A 213 25.50 -12.16 29.13
CA ALA A 213 25.44 -10.89 28.42
C ALA A 213 26.17 -9.76 29.15
N ASN A 214 27.08 -9.09 28.46
CA ASN A 214 27.65 -7.85 28.95
C ASN A 214 26.61 -6.73 28.84
N ILE A 215 25.98 -6.39 29.96
CA ILE A 215 24.88 -5.42 30.03
C ILE A 215 25.27 -4.03 29.51
N VAL A 216 26.53 -3.61 29.66
CA VAL A 216 27.00 -2.31 29.13
C VAL A 216 27.05 -2.33 27.61
N SER A 217 27.57 -3.42 27.04
CA SER A 217 27.64 -3.66 25.59
C SER A 217 26.23 -3.74 24.98
N TYR A 218 25.36 -4.57 25.57
CA TYR A 218 23.95 -4.71 25.18
C TYR A 218 23.18 -3.39 25.26
N ASN A 219 23.32 -2.64 26.35
CA ASN A 219 22.57 -1.38 26.49
C ASN A 219 23.04 -0.30 25.52
N SER A 220 24.31 -0.35 25.09
CA SER A 220 24.81 0.52 24.02
C SER A 220 24.19 0.15 22.67
N PHE A 221 24.16 -1.14 22.34
CA PHE A 221 23.50 -1.68 21.14
C PHE A 221 22.00 -1.37 21.11
N LEU A 222 21.25 -1.72 22.16
CA LEU A 222 19.81 -1.50 22.27
C LEU A 222 19.43 -0.01 22.22
N LYS A 223 20.28 0.87 22.79
CA LYS A 223 20.09 2.32 22.69
C LYS A 223 20.24 2.80 21.25
N GLN A 224 21.21 2.29 20.50
CA GLN A 224 21.40 2.62 19.09
C GLN A 224 20.20 2.19 18.23
N LEU A 225 19.53 1.10 18.63
CA LEU A 225 18.29 0.64 18.00
C LEU A 225 17.02 1.34 18.53
N ASN A 226 17.15 2.29 19.47
CA ASN A 226 16.04 2.96 20.15
C ASN A 226 15.04 1.98 20.81
N THR A 227 15.51 0.89 21.41
CA THR A 227 14.69 -0.09 22.14
C THR A 227 14.90 -0.01 23.65
N ASN A 228 14.08 -0.72 24.44
CA ASN A 228 14.31 -0.80 25.88
C ASN A 228 15.66 -1.47 26.17
N GLN A 229 16.31 -0.97 27.21
CA GLN A 229 17.59 -1.46 27.72
C GLN A 229 17.36 -2.47 28.85
N PHE A 230 18.32 -3.33 29.09
CA PHE A 230 18.33 -4.23 30.24
C PHE A 230 18.69 -3.46 31.54
N SER A 231 18.11 -3.91 32.64
CA SER A 231 18.43 -3.44 33.99
C SER A 231 19.10 -4.56 34.80
N THR A 232 18.34 -5.23 35.66
CA THR A 232 18.84 -6.28 36.55
C THR A 232 18.47 -7.66 36.01
N GLU A 233 19.39 -8.60 36.14
CA GLU A 233 19.09 -10.03 35.99
C GLU A 233 18.20 -10.51 37.14
N VAL A 234 17.28 -11.41 36.84
CA VAL A 234 16.35 -12.01 37.79
C VAL A 234 16.35 -13.51 37.60
N VAL A 235 16.70 -14.21 38.67
CA VAL A 235 16.64 -15.67 38.76
C VAL A 235 15.42 -16.06 39.57
N GLY A 236 14.57 -16.92 39.00
CA GLY A 236 13.37 -17.43 39.63
C GLY A 236 12.46 -18.10 38.62
N ASN A 237 11.67 -19.08 39.06
CA ASN A 237 10.74 -19.83 38.20
C ASN A 237 9.42 -19.05 38.04
N ILE A 238 9.26 -18.33 36.94
CA ILE A 238 8.10 -17.47 36.66
C ILE A 238 7.47 -17.90 35.33
N LYS A 239 6.15 -18.07 35.27
CA LYS A 239 5.48 -18.42 34.02
C LYS A 239 5.18 -17.21 33.15
N ILE A 240 5.09 -17.45 31.85
CA ILE A 240 4.37 -16.55 30.93
C ILE A 240 2.89 -16.56 31.34
N SER A 241 2.29 -15.39 31.46
CA SER A 241 0.89 -15.20 31.90
C SER A 241 0.01 -14.54 30.85
N THR A 242 0.56 -13.58 30.10
CA THR A 242 -0.21 -12.75 29.16
C THR A 242 0.35 -12.90 27.75
N LEU A 243 -0.54 -13.14 26.80
CA LEU A 243 -0.23 -13.25 25.38
C LEU A 243 -1.04 -12.19 24.62
N ASN A 244 -0.35 -11.32 23.88
CA ASN A 244 -0.99 -10.31 23.06
C ASN A 244 -1.40 -10.89 21.70
N LEU A 245 -2.53 -11.61 21.66
CA LEU A 245 -3.06 -12.26 20.46
C LEU A 245 -3.45 -11.30 19.33
N LYS A 246 -3.53 -9.99 19.61
CA LYS A 246 -3.80 -8.97 18.60
C LYS A 246 -2.56 -8.60 17.78
N ASN A 247 -1.37 -9.04 18.20
CA ASN A 247 -0.16 -8.78 17.45
C ASN A 247 -0.18 -9.58 16.12
N PRO A 248 0.24 -8.99 14.99
CA PRO A 248 0.22 -9.65 13.68
C PRO A 248 0.88 -11.03 13.65
N ILE A 249 1.90 -11.28 14.48
CA ILE A 249 2.56 -12.59 14.57
C ILE A 249 1.64 -13.72 15.03
N PHE A 250 0.41 -13.43 15.48
CA PHE A 250 -0.58 -14.43 15.86
C PHE A 250 -1.85 -14.39 15.01
N ASN A 251 -1.89 -13.54 13.98
CA ASN A 251 -2.96 -13.56 13.00
C ASN A 251 -3.03 -14.98 12.40
N SER A 252 -4.25 -15.55 12.38
CA SER A 252 -4.54 -16.87 11.80
C SER A 252 -3.97 -18.09 12.53
N VAL A 253 -3.28 -17.95 13.67
CA VAL A 253 -2.79 -19.12 14.45
C VAL A 253 -3.76 -19.56 15.54
N PHE A 254 -4.49 -18.61 16.14
CA PHE A 254 -5.45 -18.90 17.18
C PHE A 254 -6.87 -18.67 16.66
N SER A 255 -7.67 -19.73 16.60
CA SER A 255 -9.08 -19.67 16.17
C SER A 255 -9.99 -18.95 17.18
N THR A 256 -9.48 -18.65 18.38
CA THR A 256 -10.23 -18.00 19.47
C THR A 256 -9.46 -16.81 20.04
N SER A 257 -10.17 -15.72 20.33
CA SER A 257 -9.60 -14.52 20.98
C SER A 257 -9.25 -14.72 22.47
N LYS A 258 -9.41 -15.95 22.98
CA LYS A 258 -9.07 -16.38 24.33
C LYS A 258 -8.37 -17.74 24.28
N ILE A 259 -7.27 -17.84 25.02
CA ILE A 259 -6.56 -19.09 25.31
C ILE A 259 -7.33 -19.78 26.43
N LYS A 260 -7.48 -21.12 26.37
CA LYS A 260 -8.11 -21.89 27.45
C LYS A 260 -7.30 -21.72 28.74
N ASP A 261 -7.97 -21.58 29.87
CA ASP A 261 -7.34 -21.35 31.18
C ASP A 261 -6.40 -22.48 31.61
N ASP A 262 -6.53 -23.69 31.05
CA ASP A 262 -5.73 -24.88 31.38
C ASP A 262 -4.45 -25.04 30.52
N ILE A 263 -4.07 -24.05 29.71
CA ILE A 263 -2.87 -24.17 28.86
C ILE A 263 -1.60 -24.04 29.72
N ASN A 264 -0.76 -25.07 29.70
CA ASN A 264 0.51 -25.08 30.42
C ASN A 264 1.53 -24.17 29.74
N LEU A 265 1.55 -22.90 30.14
CA LEU A 265 2.44 -21.88 29.58
C LEU A 265 3.90 -22.08 30.03
N PRO A 266 4.88 -21.64 29.20
CA PRO A 266 6.29 -21.76 29.51
C PRO A 266 6.71 -21.07 30.81
N THR A 267 7.64 -21.69 31.50
CA THR A 267 8.37 -21.18 32.66
C THR A 267 9.71 -20.59 32.25
N ILE A 268 10.04 -19.43 32.82
CA ILE A 268 11.31 -18.73 32.66
C ILE A 268 12.03 -18.82 34.00
N ASN A 269 13.29 -19.26 34.02
CA ASN A 269 14.11 -19.41 35.22
C ASN A 269 15.10 -18.25 35.40
N ASN A 270 15.51 -17.62 34.30
CA ASN A 270 16.41 -16.46 34.29
C ASN A 270 16.05 -15.48 33.16
N TYR A 271 16.04 -14.18 33.45
CA TYR A 271 15.83 -13.11 32.46
C TYR A 271 16.37 -11.76 32.95
N TYR A 272 16.59 -10.84 32.00
CA TYR A 272 16.95 -9.46 32.27
C TYR A 272 15.69 -8.58 32.27
N LYS A 273 15.44 -7.88 33.38
CA LYS A 273 14.37 -6.88 33.41
C LYS A 273 14.64 -5.78 32.40
N LEU A 274 13.58 -5.26 31.79
CA LEU A 274 13.66 -4.12 30.87
C LEU A 274 13.42 -2.81 31.61
N GLN A 275 14.25 -1.82 31.32
CA GLN A 275 14.08 -0.46 31.83
C GLN A 275 12.80 0.15 31.27
N LYS A 276 11.99 0.75 32.14
CA LYS A 276 10.79 1.49 31.75
C LYS A 276 11.22 2.82 31.13
N ASN A 277 10.86 3.03 29.87
CA ASN A 277 11.07 4.28 29.16
C ASN A 277 9.80 4.63 28.37
N SER A 278 9.11 5.70 28.77
CA SER A 278 7.85 6.13 28.17
C SER A 278 7.99 6.66 26.74
N ASN A 279 9.20 7.03 26.33
CA ASN A 279 9.44 7.58 24.99
C ASN A 279 9.62 6.48 23.93
N ILE A 280 9.74 5.22 24.34
CA ILE A 280 9.93 4.09 23.44
C ILE A 280 8.57 3.45 23.15
N ILE A 281 8.12 3.60 21.91
CA ILE A 281 6.91 2.94 21.41
C ILE A 281 7.25 1.47 21.14
N LYS A 282 6.45 0.57 21.71
CA LYS A 282 6.58 -0.88 21.55
C LYS A 282 5.23 -1.56 21.68
N GLN A 283 5.18 -2.81 21.22
CA GLN A 283 4.11 -3.74 21.52
C GLN A 283 4.69 -4.89 22.33
N ASN A 284 4.14 -5.13 23.52
CA ASN A 284 4.49 -6.32 24.26
C ASN A 284 3.74 -7.54 23.68
N ILE A 285 4.48 -8.63 23.46
CA ILE A 285 3.96 -9.89 22.92
C ILE A 285 3.66 -10.86 24.06
N PHE A 286 4.63 -11.04 24.96
CA PHE A 286 4.52 -11.92 26.12
C PHE A 286 4.87 -11.19 27.42
N ARG A 287 4.05 -11.38 28.46
CA ARG A 287 4.37 -10.96 29.85
C ARG A 287 4.45 -12.16 30.77
N LEU A 288 5.25 -12.00 31.81
CA LEU A 288 5.39 -12.91 32.93
C LEU A 288 4.31 -12.64 34.00
N GLU A 289 4.09 -13.58 34.91
CA GLU A 289 3.12 -13.47 36.02
C GLU A 289 3.37 -12.23 36.90
N ASN A 290 4.63 -11.82 37.06
CA ASN A 290 5.01 -10.62 37.81
C ASN A 290 4.89 -9.31 36.99
N SER A 291 4.24 -9.35 35.83
CA SER A 291 4.09 -8.25 34.86
C SER A 291 5.36 -7.78 34.16
N ASP A 292 6.51 -8.41 34.39
CA ASP A 292 7.70 -8.16 33.59
C ASP A 292 7.52 -8.69 32.16
N GLU A 293 8.25 -8.10 31.22
CA GLU A 293 8.09 -8.38 29.80
C GLU A 293 9.06 -9.46 29.34
N PHE A 294 8.54 -10.46 28.62
CA PHE A 294 9.34 -11.58 28.10
C PHE A 294 9.77 -11.38 26.64
N LEU A 295 8.85 -10.92 25.80
CA LEU A 295 9.10 -10.64 24.38
C LEU A 295 8.39 -9.34 23.99
N ASN A 296 9.13 -8.45 23.34
CA ASN A 296 8.61 -7.18 22.82
C ASN A 296 8.92 -7.01 21.33
N TYR A 297 8.02 -6.34 20.64
CA TYR A 297 8.14 -5.90 19.25
C TYR A 297 8.27 -4.39 19.17
N TYR A 298 9.18 -3.92 18.32
CA TYR A 298 9.39 -2.52 18.03
C TYR A 298 9.36 -2.30 16.52
N ASN A 299 8.47 -1.41 16.06
CA ASN A 299 8.47 -0.92 14.69
C ASN A 299 9.48 0.24 14.57
N LYS A 300 10.39 0.15 13.59
CA LYS A 300 11.45 1.14 13.30
C LYS A 300 11.34 1.65 11.87
N GLY A 301 10.17 2.21 11.54
CA GLY A 301 9.90 2.77 10.22
C GLY A 301 9.64 1.65 9.22
N LYS A 302 10.64 1.34 8.39
CA LYS A 302 10.56 0.21 7.44
C LYS A 302 10.95 -1.12 8.08
N GLY A 303 11.77 -1.11 9.13
CA GLY A 303 12.34 -2.30 9.77
C GLY A 303 11.73 -2.63 11.13
N GLU A 304 12.13 -3.77 11.69
CA GLU A 304 11.48 -4.36 12.86
C GLU A 304 12.51 -4.96 13.83
N VAL A 305 12.21 -4.87 15.13
CA VAL A 305 13.04 -5.47 16.18
C VAL A 305 12.15 -6.29 17.11
N TYR A 306 12.52 -7.56 17.30
CA TYR A 306 11.99 -8.42 18.34
C TYR A 306 13.06 -8.58 19.43
N LEU A 307 12.70 -8.35 20.68
CA LEU A 307 13.63 -8.45 21.81
C LEU A 307 13.07 -9.40 22.87
N PHE A 308 13.77 -10.53 23.05
CA PHE A 308 13.59 -11.39 24.21
C PHE A 308 14.32 -10.81 25.43
N SER A 309 13.80 -11.06 26.62
CA SER A 309 14.46 -10.73 27.88
C SER A 309 15.26 -11.90 28.47
N SER A 310 15.15 -13.11 27.93
CA SER A 310 15.77 -14.32 28.47
C SER A 310 16.54 -15.10 27.39
N PRO A 311 17.66 -15.75 27.73
CA PRO A 311 18.32 -16.72 26.87
C PRO A 311 17.40 -17.91 26.57
N LEU A 312 17.41 -18.44 25.35
CA LEU A 312 16.59 -19.60 24.95
C LEU A 312 17.32 -20.96 25.07
N SER A 313 18.48 -20.98 25.71
CA SER A 313 19.26 -22.19 26.00
C SER A 313 18.58 -23.08 27.04
N GLU A 314 18.96 -24.37 27.06
CA GLU A 314 18.42 -25.32 28.03
C GLU A 314 18.79 -24.92 29.46
N GLY A 315 17.84 -25.07 30.40
CA GLY A 315 18.00 -24.66 31.81
C GLY A 315 17.47 -23.26 32.10
N ASN A 316 17.55 -22.34 31.15
CA ASN A 316 17.10 -20.94 31.33
C ASN A 316 15.58 -20.76 31.20
N ASN A 317 14.92 -21.53 30.34
CA ASN A 317 13.46 -21.57 30.25
C ASN A 317 12.94 -22.85 29.56
N THR A 318 11.61 -23.02 29.59
CA THR A 318 10.90 -24.08 28.86
C THR A 318 10.23 -23.58 27.56
N PHE A 319 10.45 -22.32 27.17
CA PHE A 319 9.83 -21.72 25.99
C PHE A 319 10.22 -22.47 24.72
N SER A 320 11.51 -22.79 24.55
CA SER A 320 12.04 -23.54 23.39
C SER A 320 11.46 -24.94 23.22
N LYS A 321 10.75 -25.48 24.23
CA LYS A 321 10.09 -26.81 24.20
C LYS A 321 8.57 -26.71 24.00
N HIS A 322 8.02 -25.50 23.87
CA HIS A 322 6.59 -25.25 23.78
C HIS A 322 6.17 -24.84 22.37
N ALA A 323 4.92 -25.10 21.98
CA ALA A 323 4.38 -24.74 20.66
C ALA A 323 4.50 -23.22 20.35
N LEU A 324 4.42 -22.38 21.39
CA LEU A 324 4.62 -20.93 21.26
C LEU A 324 5.99 -20.56 20.69
N PHE A 325 7.04 -21.33 20.94
CA PHE A 325 8.36 -21.09 20.32
C PHE A 325 8.31 -21.26 18.80
N VAL A 326 7.72 -22.38 18.36
CA VAL A 326 7.53 -22.69 16.94
C VAL A 326 6.70 -21.61 16.28
N THR A 327 5.49 -21.34 16.79
CA THR A 327 4.59 -20.31 16.27
C THR A 327 5.26 -18.93 16.18
N THR A 328 5.92 -18.52 17.26
CA THR A 328 6.50 -17.17 17.35
C THR A 328 7.63 -16.98 16.35
N LEU A 329 8.61 -17.88 16.33
CA LEU A 329 9.76 -17.74 15.44
C LEU A 329 9.40 -17.99 13.97
N PHE A 330 8.54 -18.96 13.69
CA PHE A 330 8.04 -19.21 12.33
C PHE A 330 7.36 -17.97 11.77
N ASN A 331 6.47 -17.34 12.54
CA ASN A 331 5.77 -16.12 12.10
C ASN A 331 6.67 -14.90 12.06
N MET A 332 7.69 -14.77 12.93
CA MET A 332 8.72 -13.74 12.75
C MET A 332 9.43 -13.90 11.39
N GLY A 333 9.70 -15.14 10.97
CA GLY A 333 10.20 -15.44 9.64
C GLY A 333 9.22 -14.99 8.56
N LEU A 334 7.97 -15.45 8.61
CA LEU A 334 6.94 -15.10 7.60
C LEU A 334 6.73 -13.59 7.45
N PHE A 335 6.58 -12.86 8.56
CA PHE A 335 6.29 -11.43 8.54
C PHE A 335 7.52 -10.55 8.31
N SER A 336 8.73 -11.12 8.31
CA SER A 336 9.93 -10.38 7.92
C SER A 336 9.96 -10.04 6.43
N VAL A 337 9.21 -10.78 5.61
CA VAL A 337 9.06 -10.51 4.18
C VAL A 337 8.25 -9.23 3.99
N LYS A 338 8.82 -8.30 3.24
CA LYS A 338 8.12 -7.09 2.81
C LYS A 338 7.40 -7.40 1.50
N THR A 339 6.09 -7.20 1.46
CA THR A 339 5.29 -7.37 0.24
C THR A 339 5.53 -6.21 -0.70
N ASP A 340 5.90 -6.51 -1.94
CA ASP A 340 5.89 -5.52 -3.02
C ASP A 340 4.45 -5.09 -3.36
N ASN A 341 4.32 -3.91 -3.96
CA ASN A 341 3.02 -3.44 -4.44
C ASN A 341 2.51 -4.36 -5.55
N LEU A 342 1.27 -4.84 -5.42
CA LEU A 342 0.64 -5.68 -6.43
C LEU A 342 0.38 -4.94 -7.75
N TYR A 343 0.16 -3.63 -7.66
CA TYR A 343 -0.08 -2.76 -8.81
C TYR A 343 0.21 -1.29 -8.45
N TYR A 344 0.24 -0.44 -9.48
CA TYR A 344 0.40 1.00 -9.38
C TYR A 344 -0.75 1.71 -10.09
N THR A 345 -1.06 2.92 -9.66
CA THR A 345 -2.08 3.75 -10.30
C THR A 345 -1.45 4.69 -11.32
N ILE A 346 -2.02 4.74 -12.53
CA ILE A 346 -1.59 5.64 -13.60
C ILE A 346 -1.78 7.09 -13.17
N ASN A 347 -0.83 7.96 -13.54
CA ASN A 347 -0.79 9.40 -13.22
C ASN A 347 -0.79 9.74 -11.72
N GLN A 348 -0.66 8.76 -10.83
CA GLN A 348 -0.29 8.99 -9.43
C GLN A 348 1.23 8.79 -9.34
N ASN A 349 1.96 9.86 -9.03
CA ASN A 349 3.43 9.86 -8.90
C ASN A 349 3.88 8.84 -7.85
N SER A 350 4.02 7.58 -8.29
CA SER A 350 4.35 6.45 -7.43
C SER A 350 5.78 6.03 -7.74
N GLU A 351 6.64 6.04 -6.73
CA GLU A 351 8.01 5.55 -6.85
C GLU A 351 7.98 4.02 -7.04
N ILE A 352 8.33 3.56 -8.24
CA ILE A 352 8.40 2.12 -8.53
C ILE A 352 9.79 1.64 -8.15
N LYS A 353 9.87 0.79 -7.13
CA LYS A 353 11.15 0.25 -6.67
C LYS A 353 11.77 -0.62 -7.75
N LEU A 354 13.05 -0.36 -8.07
CA LEU A 354 13.82 -1.22 -8.95
C LEU A 354 14.24 -2.48 -8.15
N PRO A 355 13.91 -3.69 -8.63
CA PRO A 355 14.32 -4.93 -7.97
C PRO A 355 15.85 -5.13 -8.13
N LYS A 356 16.39 -6.18 -7.51
CA LYS A 356 17.81 -6.53 -7.65
C LYS A 356 18.13 -6.79 -9.13
N THR A 357 19.15 -6.11 -9.65
CA THR A 357 19.58 -6.19 -11.04
C THR A 357 20.78 -7.11 -11.19
N ASN A 358 21.01 -7.58 -12.41
CA ASN A 358 22.23 -8.29 -12.75
C ASN A 358 23.37 -7.28 -12.93
N SER A 359 24.36 -7.34 -12.04
CA SER A 359 25.54 -6.48 -12.05
C SER A 359 26.44 -6.64 -13.28
N GLN A 360 26.25 -7.70 -14.07
CA GLN A 360 27.03 -7.99 -15.28
C GLN A 360 26.43 -7.38 -16.55
N LEU A 361 25.16 -6.93 -16.50
CA LEU A 361 24.45 -6.34 -17.62
C LEU A 361 24.50 -4.81 -17.55
N GLU A 362 24.24 -4.15 -18.66
CA GLU A 362 24.08 -2.70 -18.67
C GLU A 362 22.86 -2.28 -17.84
N ASN A 363 22.90 -1.07 -17.28
CA ASN A 363 21.80 -0.51 -16.50
C ASN A 363 20.74 0.16 -17.42
N ILE A 364 20.32 -0.55 -18.46
CA ILE A 364 19.25 -0.13 -19.37
C ILE A 364 18.00 -0.96 -19.04
N PHE A 365 16.93 -0.27 -18.65
CA PHE A 365 15.69 -0.91 -18.23
C PHE A 365 14.54 -0.59 -19.16
N HIS A 366 13.86 -1.62 -19.65
CA HIS A 366 12.68 -1.48 -20.49
C HIS A 366 11.42 -1.87 -19.72
N LEU A 367 10.37 -1.05 -19.84
CA LEU A 367 9.00 -1.41 -19.49
C LEU A 367 8.23 -1.72 -20.76
N LYS A 368 7.85 -2.99 -20.93
CA LYS A 368 7.26 -3.48 -22.17
C LYS A 368 5.87 -4.08 -21.95
N SER A 369 4.92 -3.69 -22.78
CA SER A 369 3.65 -4.36 -23.00
C SER A 369 3.47 -4.65 -24.49
N ASP A 370 2.32 -5.20 -24.90
CA ASP A 370 2.05 -5.51 -26.31
C ASP A 370 2.05 -4.27 -27.23
N ILE A 371 1.79 -3.09 -26.66
CA ILE A 371 1.60 -1.83 -27.40
C ILE A 371 2.62 -0.74 -27.05
N LEU A 372 3.45 -0.96 -26.02
CA LEU A 372 4.42 0.03 -25.55
C LEU A 372 5.76 -0.66 -25.25
N ASP A 373 6.85 -0.04 -25.69
CA ASP A 373 8.21 -0.37 -25.25
C ASP A 373 8.87 0.93 -24.80
N LEU A 374 9.10 1.05 -23.49
CA LEU A 374 9.59 2.27 -22.86
C LEU A 374 10.93 2.03 -22.19
N ILE A 375 11.97 2.74 -22.63
CA ILE A 375 13.23 2.86 -21.89
C ILE A 375 12.99 3.76 -20.68
N THR A 376 13.26 3.24 -19.50
CA THR A 376 13.07 3.94 -18.22
C THR A 376 14.38 4.42 -17.64
N GLU A 377 14.35 5.60 -17.07
CA GLU A 377 15.43 6.08 -16.21
C GLU A 377 15.22 5.54 -14.78
N TYR A 378 16.31 5.49 -14.01
CA TYR A 378 16.23 5.21 -12.58
C TYR A 378 16.96 6.28 -11.78
N SER A 379 16.47 6.51 -10.56
CA SER A 379 17.09 7.39 -9.58
C SER A 379 17.51 6.59 -8.35
N ILE A 380 18.55 7.06 -7.65
CA ILE A 380 18.98 6.45 -6.39
C ILE A 380 18.66 7.43 -5.27
N ASN A 381 17.82 7.00 -4.32
CA ASN A 381 17.49 7.77 -3.13
C ASN A 381 17.67 6.87 -1.90
N ASN A 382 18.40 7.32 -0.89
CA ASN A 382 18.70 6.55 0.32
C ASN A 382 19.21 5.11 0.06
N ASN A 383 20.12 4.94 -0.90
CA ASN A 383 20.64 3.64 -1.35
C ASN A 383 19.58 2.67 -1.90
N GLN A 384 18.39 3.16 -2.29
CA GLN A 384 17.37 2.40 -3.01
C GLN A 384 17.21 2.99 -4.41
N SER A 385 17.10 2.12 -5.41
CA SER A 385 16.88 2.53 -6.80
C SER A 385 15.39 2.52 -7.13
N TYR A 386 14.93 3.55 -7.84
CA TYR A 386 13.55 3.74 -8.24
C TYR A 386 13.45 4.06 -9.73
N LEU A 387 12.52 3.39 -10.42
CA LEU A 387 12.20 3.63 -11.81
C LEU A 387 11.36 4.90 -11.97
N LEU A 388 11.65 5.66 -13.02
CA LEU A 388 10.94 6.89 -13.39
C LEU A 388 10.22 6.68 -14.72
N THR A 389 8.89 6.70 -14.68
CA THR A 389 8.04 6.49 -15.85
C THR A 389 7.60 7.79 -16.53
N HIS A 390 7.81 8.95 -15.89
CA HIS A 390 7.46 10.28 -16.41
C HIS A 390 6.02 10.40 -16.96
N ASN A 391 5.06 9.69 -16.35
CA ASN A 391 3.66 9.61 -16.79
C ASN A 391 3.46 9.20 -18.27
N GLN A 392 4.40 8.40 -18.80
CA GLN A 392 4.31 7.88 -20.16
C GLN A 392 3.45 6.62 -20.27
N ILE A 393 3.21 5.94 -19.14
CA ILE A 393 2.26 4.82 -19.03
C ILE A 393 0.84 5.38 -19.05
N LYS A 394 0.06 5.03 -20.08
CA LYS A 394 -1.30 5.56 -20.28
C LYS A 394 -2.40 4.52 -20.22
N ASN A 395 -2.07 3.23 -20.38
CA ASN A 395 -3.05 2.15 -20.44
C ASN A 395 -2.88 1.22 -19.24
N ALA A 396 -3.99 0.85 -18.62
CA ALA A 396 -4.01 -0.16 -17.58
C ALA A 396 -3.69 -1.53 -18.19
N ASP A 397 -2.61 -2.16 -17.72
CA ASP A 397 -2.15 -3.47 -18.18
C ASP A 397 -0.98 -3.97 -17.31
N HIS A 398 -0.48 -5.15 -17.63
CA HIS A 398 0.79 -5.69 -17.18
C HIS A 398 1.95 -5.20 -18.06
N TYR A 399 3.01 -4.69 -17.43
CA TYR A 399 4.23 -4.25 -18.10
C TYR A 399 5.41 -5.06 -17.56
N GLN A 400 6.12 -5.74 -18.45
CA GLN A 400 7.33 -6.48 -18.10
C GLN A 400 8.49 -5.50 -17.92
N LEU A 401 9.12 -5.55 -16.75
CA LEU A 401 10.38 -4.87 -16.50
C LEU A 401 11.52 -5.79 -16.92
N LEU A 402 12.25 -5.34 -17.93
CA LEU A 402 13.38 -6.04 -18.52
C LEU A 402 14.67 -5.27 -18.21
N GLN A 403 15.74 -6.00 -17.88
CA GLN A 403 17.10 -5.51 -17.99
C GLN A 403 17.73 -6.22 -19.18
N GLU A 404 17.96 -5.48 -20.27
CA GLU A 404 18.21 -6.06 -21.59
C GLU A 404 17.12 -7.08 -21.97
N ASP A 405 17.45 -8.37 -22.12
CA ASP A 405 16.50 -9.44 -22.44
C ASP A 405 16.01 -10.21 -21.19
N GLN A 406 16.52 -9.90 -20.00
CA GLN A 406 16.15 -10.60 -18.77
C GLN A 406 14.94 -9.94 -18.10
N ILE A 407 13.86 -10.72 -17.94
CA ILE A 407 12.69 -10.27 -17.17
C ILE A 407 13.04 -10.24 -15.68
N LEU A 408 12.92 -9.08 -15.06
CA LEU A 408 13.13 -8.88 -13.62
C LEU A 408 11.84 -9.05 -12.81
N GLN A 409 10.74 -8.50 -13.31
CA GLN A 409 9.40 -8.56 -12.72
C GLN A 409 8.34 -8.10 -13.72
N THR A 410 7.07 -8.35 -13.42
CA THR A 410 5.93 -7.64 -14.04
C THR A 410 5.47 -6.54 -13.09
N ILE A 411 5.17 -5.37 -13.63
CA ILE A 411 4.53 -4.26 -12.94
C ILE A 411 3.14 -4.06 -13.54
N SER A 412 2.12 -4.14 -12.70
CA SER A 412 0.73 -3.93 -13.13
C SER A 412 0.33 -2.47 -12.92
N PHE A 413 -0.31 -1.86 -13.91
CA PHE A 413 -0.85 -0.51 -13.82
C PHE A 413 -2.37 -0.52 -13.96
N ASN A 414 -3.04 0.30 -13.16
CA ASN A 414 -4.49 0.49 -13.20
C ASN A 414 -4.85 1.97 -13.33
N TYR A 415 -6.01 2.25 -13.91
CA TYR A 415 -6.59 3.59 -13.88
C TYR A 415 -6.97 3.99 -12.46
N ASN A 416 -7.03 5.30 -12.20
CA ASN A 416 -7.46 5.80 -10.91
C ASN A 416 -8.95 5.50 -10.69
N ARG A 417 -9.27 4.81 -9.60
CA ARG A 417 -10.64 4.43 -9.23
C ARG A 417 -11.49 5.59 -8.71
N SER A 418 -10.92 6.78 -8.47
CA SER A 418 -11.71 7.96 -8.12
C SER A 418 -12.74 8.34 -9.21
N GLU A 419 -12.47 8.00 -10.48
CA GLU A 419 -13.40 8.23 -11.59
C GLU A 419 -14.60 7.25 -11.56
N SER A 420 -14.56 6.18 -10.77
CA SER A 420 -15.69 5.25 -10.65
C SER A 420 -16.86 5.83 -9.86
N ASN A 421 -16.64 6.89 -9.06
CA ASN A 421 -17.73 7.55 -8.36
C ASN A 421 -18.51 8.48 -9.30
N ILE A 422 -19.60 7.98 -9.86
CA ILE A 422 -20.45 8.68 -10.84
C ILE A 422 -21.24 9.88 -10.28
N GLU A 423 -21.10 10.24 -9.00
CA GLU A 423 -21.80 11.38 -8.43
C GLU A 423 -21.44 12.68 -9.18
N GLN A 424 -22.45 13.35 -9.73
CA GLN A 424 -22.31 14.60 -10.47
C GLN A 424 -22.78 15.77 -9.63
N PHE A 425 -22.22 16.96 -9.87
CA PHE A 425 -22.81 18.19 -9.37
C PHE A 425 -24.16 18.43 -10.06
N THR A 426 -25.18 18.72 -9.27
CA THR A 426 -26.50 19.11 -9.80
C THR A 426 -26.47 20.51 -10.40
N GLU A 427 -27.40 20.82 -11.30
CA GLU A 427 -27.54 22.18 -11.84
C GLU A 427 -27.70 23.22 -10.72
N GLU A 428 -28.46 22.89 -9.68
CA GLU A 428 -28.67 23.76 -8.52
C GLU A 428 -27.38 23.98 -7.71
N GLU A 429 -26.58 22.94 -7.49
CA GLU A 429 -25.27 23.06 -6.83
C GLU A 429 -24.31 23.97 -7.63
N ILE A 430 -24.29 23.82 -8.95
CA ILE A 430 -23.44 24.65 -9.84
C ILE A 430 -23.94 26.11 -9.84
N ASP A 431 -25.25 26.33 -9.95
CA ASP A 431 -25.84 27.68 -9.93
C ASP A 431 -25.64 28.39 -8.59
N ASN A 432 -25.80 27.67 -7.48
CA ASN A 432 -25.49 28.16 -6.15
C ASN A 432 -24.02 28.53 -6.01
N PHE A 433 -23.10 27.70 -6.52
CA PHE A 433 -21.67 28.00 -6.51
C PHE A 433 -21.35 29.28 -7.31
N ILE A 434 -21.92 29.43 -8.51
CA ILE A 434 -21.74 30.62 -9.36
C ILE A 434 -22.24 31.87 -8.64
N THR A 435 -23.42 31.79 -8.03
CA THR A 435 -24.11 32.90 -7.37
C THR A 435 -23.40 33.35 -6.09
N LEU A 436 -23.03 32.41 -5.21
CA LEU A 436 -22.33 32.70 -3.96
C LEU A 436 -20.97 33.34 -4.19
N ASN A 437 -20.23 32.83 -5.19
CA ASN A 437 -18.89 33.34 -5.51
C ASN A 437 -18.90 34.55 -6.45
N LYS A 438 -20.08 35.05 -6.84
CA LYS A 438 -20.27 36.22 -7.72
C LYS A 438 -19.41 36.14 -9.00
N THR A 439 -19.25 34.93 -9.54
CA THR A 439 -18.43 34.71 -10.74
C THR A 439 -19.06 35.43 -11.93
N LYS A 440 -18.40 36.47 -12.42
CA LYS A 440 -18.89 37.26 -13.55
C LYS A 440 -18.66 36.49 -14.86
N ASN A 441 -19.56 36.66 -15.82
CA ASN A 441 -19.44 36.11 -17.18
C ASN A 441 -19.50 34.57 -17.30
N VAL A 442 -20.00 33.89 -16.26
CA VAL A 442 -20.35 32.46 -16.32
C VAL A 442 -21.86 32.33 -16.47
N ARG A 443 -22.32 31.46 -17.38
CA ARG A 443 -23.74 31.13 -17.54
C ARG A 443 -23.93 29.62 -17.48
N LEU A 444 -24.85 29.17 -16.65
CA LEU A 444 -25.29 27.78 -16.61
C LEU A 444 -26.45 27.59 -17.58
N PHE A 445 -26.35 26.56 -18.42
CA PHE A 445 -27.41 26.11 -19.30
C PHE A 445 -27.99 24.81 -18.80
N SER A 446 -29.31 24.67 -18.95
CA SER A 446 -29.99 23.43 -18.60
C SER A 446 -29.60 22.32 -19.57
N SER A 447 -29.34 21.14 -19.02
CA SER A 447 -29.02 19.89 -19.73
C SER A 447 -30.16 19.42 -20.63
N ASP A 448 -31.40 19.77 -20.29
CA ASP A 448 -32.62 19.30 -20.97
C ASP A 448 -32.92 20.03 -22.28
N VAL A 449 -32.21 21.14 -22.52
CA VAL A 449 -32.40 21.99 -23.70
C VAL A 449 -31.27 21.75 -24.68
N SER A 450 -31.61 21.52 -25.96
CA SER A 450 -30.60 21.33 -27.00
C SER A 450 -29.63 22.52 -27.05
N ILE A 451 -28.34 22.24 -27.28
CA ILE A 451 -27.28 23.26 -27.37
C ILE A 451 -27.70 24.41 -28.31
N ASN A 452 -28.36 24.10 -29.43
CA ASN A 452 -28.84 25.08 -30.39
C ASN A 452 -29.93 26.02 -29.85
N GLN A 453 -30.84 25.54 -28.99
CA GLN A 453 -31.87 26.38 -28.35
C GLN A 453 -31.26 27.25 -27.25
N ASN A 454 -30.33 26.68 -26.49
CA ASN A 454 -29.55 27.37 -25.48
C ASN A 454 -28.70 28.53 -26.09
N ILE A 455 -28.03 28.29 -27.22
CA ILE A 455 -27.28 29.32 -27.96
C ILE A 455 -28.21 30.44 -28.47
N LYS A 456 -29.39 30.11 -29.02
CA LYS A 456 -30.38 31.10 -29.47
C LYS A 456 -30.85 32.05 -28.37
N ASN A 457 -30.78 31.62 -27.10
CA ASN A 457 -31.13 32.46 -25.95
C ASN A 457 -30.00 33.43 -25.55
N ILE A 458 -28.74 33.17 -25.94
CA ILE A 458 -27.61 34.10 -25.76
C ILE A 458 -27.78 35.33 -26.63
N ASP A 459 -28.05 35.10 -27.92
CA ASP A 459 -28.11 36.16 -28.94
C ASP A 459 -29.33 37.07 -28.80
N LYS A 460 -30.35 36.66 -28.04
CA LYS A 460 -31.51 37.50 -27.74
C LYS A 460 -31.25 38.62 -26.74
N ASN A 461 -30.16 38.55 -25.97
CA ASN A 461 -29.87 39.57 -24.97
C ASN A 461 -29.21 40.81 -25.61
N LYS A 462 -30.10 41.69 -26.06
CA LYS A 462 -29.92 43.09 -26.47
C LYS A 462 -29.39 43.31 -27.88
N GLU A 463 -30.30 43.14 -28.84
CA GLU A 463 -30.24 43.81 -30.15
C GLU A 463 -30.31 45.35 -29.99
N PHE A 464 -29.21 45.98 -29.56
CA PHE A 464 -29.13 47.44 -29.46
C PHE A 464 -29.11 48.14 -30.82
N TRP A 465 -28.93 47.40 -31.91
CA TRP A 465 -28.85 47.97 -33.26
C TRP A 465 -30.09 48.81 -33.60
N LYS A 466 -31.29 48.40 -33.18
CA LYS A 466 -32.52 49.19 -33.39
C LYS A 466 -32.48 50.52 -32.63
N VAL A 467 -31.97 50.53 -31.41
CA VAL A 467 -31.81 51.74 -30.58
C VAL A 467 -30.70 52.62 -31.15
N LEU A 468 -29.59 52.04 -31.61
CA LEU A 468 -28.49 52.77 -32.25
C LEU A 468 -28.94 53.42 -33.57
N VAL A 469 -29.76 52.74 -34.37
CA VAL A 469 -30.36 53.32 -35.59
C VAL A 469 -31.26 54.51 -35.24
N LEU A 470 -32.09 54.38 -34.19
CA LEU A 470 -32.99 55.44 -33.75
C LEU A 470 -32.24 56.65 -33.17
N LEU A 471 -31.18 56.41 -32.39
CA LEU A 471 -30.24 57.45 -31.93
C LEU A 471 -29.50 58.12 -33.08
N SER A 472 -29.08 57.36 -34.09
CA SER A 472 -28.44 57.93 -35.29
C SER A 472 -29.40 58.87 -36.02
N LEU A 473 -30.67 58.48 -36.21
CA LEU A 473 -31.71 59.33 -36.81
C LEU A 473 -31.99 60.58 -35.97
N LEU A 474 -32.02 60.44 -34.64
CA LEU A 474 -32.16 61.56 -33.71
C LEU A 474 -31.00 62.55 -33.83
N PHE A 475 -29.75 62.07 -33.86
CA PHE A 475 -28.58 62.95 -34.01
C PHE A 475 -28.57 63.65 -35.37
N ILE A 476 -28.96 62.97 -36.46
CA ILE A 476 -29.10 63.60 -37.78
C ILE A 476 -30.17 64.70 -37.76
N THR A 477 -31.32 64.46 -37.12
CA THR A 477 -32.38 65.49 -37.02
C THR A 477 -31.96 66.67 -36.15
N ILE A 478 -31.27 66.43 -35.03
CA ILE A 478 -30.70 67.48 -34.18
C ILE A 478 -29.66 68.30 -34.97
N GLU A 479 -28.79 67.64 -35.74
CA GLU A 479 -27.79 68.30 -36.57
C GLU A 479 -28.45 69.22 -37.62
N ILE A 480 -29.47 68.73 -38.32
CA ILE A 480 -30.25 69.53 -39.28
C ILE A 480 -30.90 70.74 -38.60
N LEU A 481 -31.47 70.55 -37.40
CA LEU A 481 -32.09 71.62 -36.62
C LEU A 481 -31.07 72.69 -36.17
N LEU A 482 -29.89 72.25 -35.70
CA LEU A 482 -28.79 73.13 -35.31
C LEU A 482 -28.25 73.92 -36.51
N ILE A 483 -28.01 73.27 -37.66
CA ILE A 483 -27.56 73.95 -38.89
C ILE A 483 -28.57 75.02 -39.31
N LYS A 484 -29.87 74.74 -39.19
CA LYS A 484 -30.92 75.66 -39.60
C LYS A 484 -31.11 76.83 -38.63
N LEU A 485 -30.90 76.62 -37.34
CA LEU A 485 -30.99 77.66 -36.30
C LEU A 485 -29.73 78.54 -36.22
N ILE A 486 -28.55 78.03 -36.58
CA ILE A 486 -27.28 78.80 -36.57
C ILE A 486 -27.05 79.54 -37.90
N LYS A 487 -27.73 79.17 -38.98
CA LYS A 487 -27.73 79.91 -40.27
C LYS A 487 -28.91 80.88 -40.45
N SER A 488 -29.77 81.04 -39.44
CA SER A 488 -30.72 82.15 -39.34
C SER A 488 -30.25 83.12 -38.28
#